data_AF-A0A024VHB4-F1
#
_entry.id   AF-A0A024VHB4-F1
#
_cell.length_a   1.000
_cell.length_b   1.000
_cell.length_c   1.000
_cell.angle_alpha   90.00
_cell.angle_beta   90.00
_cell.angle_gamma   90.00
#
_symmetry.space_group_name_H-M   'P 1'
#
loop_
_entity.id
_entity.type
_entity.pdbx_description
1 polymer ?
#
loop_
_entity_poly.entity_id
_entity_poly.type
_entity_poly.pdbx_seq_one_letter_code
_entity_poly.pdbx_strand_id
1 'polypeptide(L)' 'MCEQKSTEQFDIDYDPNDYNNMKICCVSLTRIKPKDEVVICPFCQSVAKKEFTSTICPNCLVAKLGIKVKI' A
#
# COMPACT_ATOMS: atom_id res chain seq x y z
N MET A 1 -31.79 4.77 -7.70
CA MET A 1 -31.82 3.93 -6.48
C MET A 1 -30.74 4.31 -5.47
N CYS A 2 -29.45 4.36 -5.82
CA CYS A 2 -28.40 4.79 -4.87
C CYS A 2 -28.58 6.26 -4.45
N GLU A 3 -28.77 7.16 -5.41
CA GLU A 3 -28.97 8.61 -5.18
C GLU A 3 -30.22 8.91 -4.33
N GLN A 4 -31.24 8.04 -4.39
CA GLN A 4 -32.50 8.21 -3.64
C GLN A 4 -32.34 7.88 -2.16
N LYS A 5 -31.37 7.04 -1.78
CA LYS A 5 -31.10 6.69 -0.38
C LYS A 5 -29.91 7.46 0.17
N SER A 6 -28.84 7.62 -0.62
CA SER A 6 -27.63 8.41 -0.27
C SER A 6 -27.09 8.13 1.14
N THR A 7 -27.13 6.87 1.58
CA THR A 7 -26.64 6.42 2.87
C THR A 7 -25.63 5.30 2.69
N GLU A 8 -24.55 5.34 3.46
CA GLU A 8 -23.63 4.24 3.61
C GLU A 8 -23.90 3.52 4.94
N GLN A 9 -24.00 2.19 4.90
CA GLN A 9 -24.24 1.39 6.11
C GLN A 9 -22.96 1.10 6.89
N PHE A 10 -21.82 1.05 6.20
CA PHE A 10 -20.53 0.68 6.77
C PHE A 10 -19.52 1.78 6.47
N ASP A 11 -18.74 2.12 7.47
CA ASP A 11 -17.56 2.96 7.32
C ASP A 11 -16.38 2.09 6.86
N ILE A 12 -15.78 2.44 5.73
CA ILE A 12 -14.65 1.71 5.14
C ILE A 12 -13.42 2.62 5.13
N ASP A 13 -12.21 2.04 5.19
CA ASP A 13 -10.96 2.81 5.12
C ASP A 13 -10.66 3.28 3.68
N TYR A 14 -11.52 4.18 3.19
CA TYR A 14 -11.44 4.81 1.89
C TYR A 14 -11.84 6.27 2.01
N ASP A 15 -11.01 7.16 1.49
CA ASP A 15 -11.31 8.59 1.41
C ASP A 15 -11.27 9.02 -0.07
N PRO A 16 -12.42 9.39 -0.66
CA PRO A 16 -12.47 9.80 -2.06
C PRO A 16 -11.65 11.06 -2.35
N ASN A 17 -11.37 11.91 -1.34
CA ASN A 17 -10.52 13.10 -1.51
C ASN A 17 -9.03 12.75 -1.64
N ASP A 18 -8.63 11.55 -1.21
CA ASP A 18 -7.24 11.08 -1.23
C ASP A 18 -6.97 10.03 -2.32
N TYR A 19 -7.90 9.84 -3.25
CA TYR A 19 -7.81 8.82 -4.30
C TYR A 19 -6.46 8.84 -5.04
N ASN A 20 -6.00 10.03 -5.42
CA ASN A 20 -4.75 10.19 -6.17
C ASN A 20 -3.48 9.90 -5.36
N ASN A 21 -3.53 9.95 -4.02
CA ASN A 21 -2.38 9.64 -3.18
C ASN A 21 -2.51 8.28 -2.47
N MET A 22 -3.56 7.52 -2.78
CA MET A 22 -3.80 6.23 -2.15
C MET A 22 -2.65 5.26 -2.49
N LYS A 23 -1.97 4.78 -1.45
CA LYS A 23 -0.95 3.74 -1.54
C LYS A 23 -1.45 2.50 -0.81
N ILE A 24 -1.35 1.35 -1.47
CA ILE A 24 -1.69 0.05 -0.88
C ILE A 24 -0.38 -0.69 -0.56
N CYS A 25 -0.26 -1.21 0.65
CA CYS A 25 0.84 -2.07 1.03
C CYS A 25 0.74 -3.40 0.27
N CYS A 26 1.77 -3.76 -0.50
CA CYS A 26 1.77 -5.00 -1.28
C CYS A 26 1.80 -6.28 -0.42
N VAL A 27 2.03 -6.17 0.90
CA VAL A 27 2.07 -7.32 1.82
C VAL A 27 0.75 -7.49 2.58
N SER A 28 0.28 -6.43 3.24
CA SER A 28 -0.94 -6.50 4.07
C SER A 28 -2.23 -6.22 3.31
N LEU A 29 -2.13 -5.71 2.08
CA LEU A 29 -3.27 -5.25 1.27
C LEU A 29 -4.12 -4.17 1.96
N THR A 30 -3.51 -3.44 2.89
CA THR A 30 -4.13 -2.32 3.60
C THR A 30 -3.57 -0.98 3.09
N ARG A 31 -4.36 0.09 3.27
CA ARG A 31 -3.93 1.45 2.96
C ARG A 31 -2.70 1.82 3.78
N ILE A 32 -1.76 2.50 3.13
CA ILE A 32 -0.63 3.17 3.74
C ILE A 32 -1.04 4.62 3.96
N LYS A 33 -1.07 5.07 5.21
CA LYS A 33 -1.43 6.45 5.54
C LYS A 33 -0.29 7.40 5.17
N PRO A 34 -0.55 8.70 4.92
CA PRO A 34 0.50 9.65 4.50
C PRO A 34 1.69 9.77 5.45
N LYS A 35 1.49 9.49 6.75
CA LYS A 35 2.54 9.55 7.78
C LYS A 35 3.27 8.21 7.98
N ASP A 36 2.79 7.13 7.37
CA ASP A 36 3.40 5.82 7.52
C ASP A 36 4.73 5.78 6.76
N GLU A 37 5.77 5.30 7.41
CA GLU A 37 7.03 5.05 6.73
C GLU A 37 6.89 3.84 5.79
N VAL A 38 7.47 3.96 4.60
CA VAL A 38 7.39 2.94 3.54
C VAL A 38 8.76 2.42 3.15
N VAL A 39 8.77 1.21 2.60
CA VAL A 39 9.88 0.65 1.85
C VAL A 39 9.44 0.27 0.45
N ILE A 40 10.38 0.37 -0.49
CA ILE A 40 10.14 0.10 -1.91
C ILE A 40 10.93 -1.15 -2.30
N CYS A 41 10.32 -2.03 -3.08
CA CYS A 41 11.01 -3.14 -3.71
C CYS A 41 12.05 -2.59 -4.70
N PRO A 42 13.35 -2.93 -4.57
CA PRO A 42 14.37 -2.39 -5.47
C PRO A 42 14.26 -2.91 -6.92
N PHE A 43 13.44 -3.95 -7.15
CA PHE A 43 13.25 -4.55 -8.47
C PHE A 43 11.97 -4.06 -9.17
N CYS A 44 10.80 -4.34 -8.59
CA CYS A 44 9.50 -4.05 -9.21
C CYS A 44 8.82 -2.77 -8.70
N GLN A 45 9.49 -2.02 -7.81
CA GLN A 45 9.00 -0.77 -7.22
C GLN A 45 7.70 -0.86 -6.42
N SER A 46 7.22 -2.07 -6.11
CA SER A 46 6.08 -2.27 -5.20
C SER A 46 6.37 -1.64 -3.83
N VAL A 47 5.34 -1.03 -3.25
CA VAL A 47 5.44 -0.29 -1.98
C VAL A 47 4.87 -1.13 -0.84
N ALA A 48 5.55 -1.15 0.29
CA ALA A 48 5.09 -1.79 1.52
C ALA A 48 5.34 -0.89 2.73
N LYS A 49 4.64 -1.17 3.84
CA LYS A 49 4.96 -0.57 5.13
C LYS A 49 6.36 -0.96 5.58
N LYS A 50 7.07 -0.05 6.26
CA LYS A 50 8.45 -0.25 6.72
C LYS A 50 8.64 -1.47 7.62
N GLU A 51 7.61 -1.90 8.34
CA GLU A 51 7.62 -3.13 9.15
C GLU A 51 7.91 -4.40 8.34
N PHE A 52 7.67 -4.39 7.01
CA PHE A 52 7.96 -5.51 6.12
C PHE A 52 9.36 -5.47 5.47
N THR A 53 10.26 -4.60 5.95
CA THR A 53 11.65 -4.54 5.46
C THR A 53 12.32 -5.92 5.53
N SER A 54 13.16 -6.23 4.53
CA SER A 54 13.88 -7.50 4.40
C SER A 54 13.04 -8.75 4.09
N THR A 55 11.71 -8.64 4.00
CA THR A 55 10.85 -9.73 3.53
C THR A 55 10.92 -9.85 2.00
N ILE A 56 10.68 -11.05 1.46
CA ILE A 56 10.57 -11.26 0.01
C ILE A 56 9.35 -10.51 -0.50
N CYS A 57 9.54 -9.68 -1.53
CA CYS A 57 8.45 -8.95 -2.15
C CYS A 57 7.42 -9.95 -2.72
N PRO A 58 6.15 -9.91 -2.27
CA PRO A 58 5.14 -10.89 -2.70
C PRO A 58 4.75 -10.74 -4.18
N ASN A 59 5.00 -9.56 -4.77
CA ASN A 59 4.66 -9.30 -6.16
C ASN A 59 5.68 -9.88 -7.15
N CYS A 60 6.99 -9.72 -6.89
CA CYS A 60 8.01 -10.19 -7.82
C CYS A 60 8.72 -11.47 -7.39
N LEU A 61 8.68 -11.82 -6.10
CA LEU A 61 9.30 -13.01 -5.51
C LEU A 61 10.83 -13.14 -5.69
N VAL A 62 11.50 -12.13 -6.25
CA VAL A 62 12.95 -12.16 -6.56
C VAL A 62 13.80 -11.22 -5.72
N ALA A 63 13.20 -10.25 -5.03
CA ALA A 63 13.92 -9.23 -4.27
C ALA A 63 13.35 -9.06 -2.86
N LYS A 64 14.21 -8.63 -1.93
CA LYS A 64 13.81 -8.25 -0.57
C LYS A 64 13.43 -6.77 -0.51
N LEU A 65 12.33 -6.46 0.19
CA LEU A 65 11.83 -5.09 0.34
C LEU A 65 12.81 -4.21 1.12
N GLY A 66 13.09 -3.00 0.60
CA GLY A 66 13.92 -1.99 1.27
C GLY A 66 15.43 -2.28 1.31
N ILE A 67 15.89 -3.36 0.69
CA ILE A 67 17.33 -3.68 0.64
C ILE A 67 18.00 -2.88 -0.47
N LYS A 68 18.98 -2.05 -0.09
CA LYS A 68 19.84 -1.34 -1.04
C LYS A 68 20.80 -2.35 -1.69
N VAL A 69 20.65 -2.54 -3.00
CA VAL A 69 21.64 -3.29 -3.79
C VAL A 69 22.82 -2.37 -4.02
N LYS A 70 24.01 -2.75 -3.52
CA LYS A 70 25.26 -2.10 -3.93
C LYS A 70 25.59 -2.65 -5.31
N ILE A 71 25.49 -1.78 -6.32
CA ILE A 71 26.03 -2.01 -7.67
C ILE A 71 27.49 -1.57 -7.65
#